data_AF-A0A0J1FW56-F1
#
_entry.id   AF-A0A0J1FW56-F1
#
_cell.length_a   1.000
_cell.length_b   1.000
_cell.length_c   1.000
_cell.angle_alpha   90.00
_cell.angle_beta   90.00
_cell.angle_gamma   90.00
#
_symmetry.space_group_name_H-M   'P 1'
#
loop_
_entity.id
_entity.type
_entity.pdbx_description
1 polymer ?
#
loop_
_entity_poly.entity_id
_entity_poly.type
_entity_poly.pdbx_seq_one_letter_code
_entity_poly.pdbx_strand_id
1 'polypeptide(L)'
;MSFTIKTQSDVFKLALLLYDYLSQNGYPAEAKYLNQLADSCYPQNAQSLEAHLIAFKEIRAAISDLPLAYLRALDEAIMLISGS
;
A
#
# COMPACT_ATOMS: atom_id res chain seq x y z
N MET A 1 13.50 9.37 -4.86
CA MET A 1 13.05 9.20 -3.47
C MET A 1 13.07 7.73 -3.14
N SER A 2 13.66 7.32 -2.01
CA SER A 2 13.58 5.95 -1.52
C SER A 2 12.50 5.90 -0.46
N PHE A 3 11.49 5.06 -0.66
CA PHE A 3 10.46 4.79 0.34
C PHE A 3 10.97 3.63 1.18
N THR A 4 11.63 3.92 2.30
CA THR A 4 12.13 2.87 3.20
C THR A 4 11.03 2.51 4.20
N ILE A 5 10.55 1.26 4.17
CA ILE A 5 9.49 0.80 5.09
C ILE A 5 10.10 0.11 6.30
N LYS A 6 9.97 0.71 7.49
CA LYS A 6 10.54 0.18 8.74
C LYS A 6 9.52 0.04 9.87
N THR A 7 8.39 0.72 9.76
CA THR A 7 7.36 0.75 10.80
C THR A 7 5.97 0.57 10.19
N GLN A 8 5.00 0.18 11.02
CA GLN A 8 3.59 0.13 10.61
C GLN A 8 3.09 1.50 10.14
N SER A 9 3.56 2.59 10.73
CA SER A 9 3.24 3.94 10.25
C SER A 9 3.72 4.21 8.83
N ASP A 10 4.84 3.61 8.41
CA ASP A 10 5.34 3.75 7.04
C ASP A 10 4.49 2.96 6.03
N VAL A 11 3.86 1.86 6.45
CA VAL A 11 2.87 1.12 5.65
C VAL A 11 1.69 2.03 5.29
N PHE A 12 1.14 2.75 6.27
CA PHE A 12 0.03 3.67 6.03
C PHE A 12 0.44 4.86 5.14
N LYS A 13 1.64 5.40 5.33
CA LYS A 13 2.18 6.44 4.43
C LYS A 13 2.36 5.94 3.00
N LEU A 14 2.84 4.70 2.85
CA LEU A 14 2.98 4.07 1.54
C LEU A 14 1.63 3.94 0.84
N ALA A 15 0.57 3.58 1.56
CA ALA A 15 -0.79 3.49 1.01
C ALA A 15 -1.26 4.83 0.42
N LEU A 16 -1.01 5.95 1.12
CA LEU A 16 -1.33 7.29 0.62
C LEU A 16 -0.52 7.66 -0.64
N LEU A 17 0.79 7.35 -0.63
CA LEU A 17 1.66 7.62 -1.78
C LEU A 17 1.30 6.77 -3.00
N LEU A 18 0.88 5.52 -2.78
CA LEU A 18 0.36 4.67 -3.85
C LEU A 18 -0.98 5.20 -4.35
N TYR A 19 -1.89 5.59 -3.46
CA TYR A 19 -3.16 6.20 -3.86
C TYR A 19 -2.96 7.37 -4.82
N ASP A 20 -2.09 8.31 -4.46
CA ASP A 20 -1.77 9.48 -5.29
C ASP A 20 -1.21 9.06 -6.65
N TYR A 21 -0.24 8.13 -6.66
CA TYR A 21 0.34 7.61 -7.90
C TYR A 21 -0.73 6.97 -8.79
N LEU A 22 -1.55 6.07 -8.23
CA LEU A 22 -2.58 5.34 -8.96
C LEU A 22 -3.65 6.28 -9.52
N SER A 23 -4.05 7.28 -8.75
CA SER A 23 -5.00 8.31 -9.17
C SER A 23 -4.47 9.13 -10.35
N GLN A 24 -3.18 9.48 -10.32
CA GLN A 24 -2.54 10.29 -11.37
C GLN A 24 -2.16 9.49 -12.62
N ASN A 25 -1.98 8.17 -12.52
CA ASN A 25 -1.47 7.32 -13.62
C ASN A 25 -2.55 6.42 -14.25
N GLY A 26 -3.83 6.72 -14.02
CA GLY A 26 -4.92 6.03 -14.72
C GLY A 26 -5.35 4.70 -14.12
N TYR A 27 -5.11 4.50 -12.81
CA TYR A 27 -5.55 3.33 -12.02
C TYR A 27 -6.62 3.72 -10.99
N PRO A 28 -7.78 4.27 -11.41
CA PRO A 28 -8.77 4.81 -10.49
C PRO A 28 -9.47 3.74 -9.65
N ALA A 29 -9.52 2.48 -10.10
CA ALA A 29 -10.13 1.39 -9.36
C ALA A 29 -9.26 0.99 -8.15
N GLU A 30 -7.96 0.85 -8.38
CA GLU A 30 -6.95 0.51 -7.38
C GLU A 30 -6.73 1.67 -6.40
N ALA A 31 -6.75 2.92 -6.90
CA ALA A 31 -6.77 4.10 -6.04
C ALA A 31 -8.02 4.11 -5.15
N LYS A 32 -9.22 3.90 -5.73
CA LYS A 32 -10.45 3.84 -4.93
C LYS A 32 -10.41 2.74 -3.89
N TYR A 33 -9.84 1.59 -4.22
CA TYR A 33 -9.68 0.47 -3.29
C TYR A 33 -8.79 0.84 -2.10
N LEU A 34 -7.64 1.47 -2.32
CA LEU A 34 -6.81 1.98 -1.22
C LEU A 34 -7.52 3.04 -0.38
N ASN A 35 -8.27 3.94 -1.02
CA ASN A 35 -9.00 4.97 -0.31
C ASN A 35 -10.08 4.37 0.61
N GLN A 36 -10.76 3.30 0.18
CA GLN A 36 -11.75 2.62 1.03
C GLN A 36 -11.10 2.02 2.28
N LEU A 37 -9.86 1.55 2.19
CA LEU A 37 -9.12 1.01 3.35
C LEU A 37 -8.67 2.11 4.32
N ALA A 38 -8.37 3.30 3.82
CA ALA A 38 -8.03 4.46 4.64
C ALA A 38 -9.26 5.15 5.27
N ASP A 39 -10.38 5.19 4.54
CA ASP A 39 -11.66 5.78 4.98
C ASP A 39 -12.39 4.87 5.98
N SER A 40 -12.14 3.56 5.90
CA SER A 40 -12.51 2.64 6.96
C SER A 40 -11.81 3.12 8.24
N CYS A 41 -12.57 3.64 9.21
CA CYS A 41 -12.13 4.06 10.55
C CYS A 41 -11.55 2.90 11.39
N TYR A 42 -10.72 2.04 10.81
CA TYR A 42 -9.92 1.11 11.56
C TYR A 42 -8.99 1.94 12.43
N PRO A 43 -8.97 1.69 13.76
CA PRO A 43 -7.81 2.06 14.55
C PRO A 43 -6.55 1.54 13.86
N GLN A 44 -5.37 2.11 14.09
CA GLN A 44 -4.09 1.55 13.59
C GLN A 44 -3.80 0.22 14.32
N ASN A 45 -4.62 -0.79 14.08
CA ASN A 45 -4.65 -2.08 14.73
C ASN A 45 -4.45 -3.19 13.67
N ALA A 46 -4.23 -4.41 14.14
CA ALA A 46 -3.82 -5.53 13.28
C ALA A 46 -4.76 -5.77 12.09
N GLN A 47 -6.06 -5.52 12.24
CA GLN A 47 -7.04 -5.66 11.15
C GLN A 47 -6.81 -4.66 10.01
N SER A 48 -6.42 -3.41 10.34
CA SER A 48 -6.09 -2.42 9.32
C SER A 48 -4.87 -2.84 8.51
N LEU A 49 -3.84 -3.38 9.18
CA LEU A 49 -2.61 -3.84 8.53
C LEU A 49 -2.85 -5.04 7.62
N GLU A 50 -3.69 -5.98 8.04
CA GLU A 50 -4.04 -7.14 7.22
C GLU A 50 -4.80 -6.72 5.95
N ALA A 51 -5.71 -5.75 6.06
CA ALA A 51 -6.41 -5.22 4.89
C ALA A 51 -5.46 -4.51 3.91
N HIS A 52 -4.49 -3.73 4.43
CA HIS A 52 -3.44 -3.12 3.62
C HIS A 52 -2.52 -4.18 2.98
N LEU A 53 -2.20 -5.27 3.69
CA LEU A 53 -1.41 -6.37 3.15
C LEU A 53 -2.07 -7.01 1.93
N ILE A 54 -3.37 -7.29 2.02
CA ILE A 54 -4.15 -7.85 0.91
C ILE A 54 -4.12 -6.88 -0.28
N ALA A 55 -4.40 -5.60 -0.03
CA ALA A 55 -4.41 -4.60 -1.10
C ALA A 55 -3.04 -4.42 -1.77
N PHE A 56 -1.96 -4.43 -1.00
CA PHE A 56 -0.61 -4.31 -1.55
C PHE A 56 -0.24 -5.50 -2.42
N LYS A 57 -0.65 -6.71 -2.05
CA LYS A 57 -0.46 -7.91 -2.87
C LYS A 57 -1.26 -7.84 -4.17
N GLU A 58 -2.52 -7.42 -4.11
CA GLU A 58 -3.37 -7.29 -5.30
C GLU A 58 -2.86 -6.21 -6.25
N ILE A 59 -2.49 -5.04 -5.74
CA ILE A 59 -1.95 -3.93 -6.56
C ILE A 59 -0.64 -4.34 -7.23
N ARG A 60 0.26 -5.01 -6.49
CA ARG A 60 1.51 -5.54 -7.04
C ARG A 60 1.26 -6.56 -8.15
N ALA A 61 0.21 -7.38 -8.04
CA ALA A 61 -0.14 -8.37 -9.05
C ALA A 61 -0.86 -7.75 -10.26
N ALA A 62 -1.68 -6.71 -10.04
CA ALA A 62 -2.49 -6.08 -11.07
C ALA A 62 -1.69 -5.09 -11.93
N ILE A 63 -0.70 -4.41 -11.35
CA ILE A 63 0.02 -3.31 -12.02
C ILE A 63 1.48 -3.69 -12.24
N SER A 64 1.75 -4.20 -13.44
CA SER A 64 3.09 -4.65 -13.86
C SER A 64 4.08 -3.52 -14.13
N ASP A 65 3.60 -2.31 -14.44
CA ASP A 65 4.44 -1.14 -14.76
C ASP A 65 4.66 -0.20 -13.57
N LEU A 66 4.50 -0.70 -12.33
CA LEU A 66 4.81 0.09 -11.15
C LEU A 66 6.30 0.49 -11.13
N PRO A 67 6.64 1.74 -10.83
CA PRO A 67 8.03 2.15 -10.72
C PRO A 67 8.76 1.32 -9.68
N LEU A 68 10.03 0.99 -9.95
CA LEU A 68 10.84 0.10 -9.10
C LEU A 68 10.86 0.52 -7.62
N ALA A 69 10.79 1.83 -7.34
CA ALA A 69 10.73 2.36 -5.98
C ALA A 69 9.46 1.93 -5.23
N TYR A 70 8.30 1.94 -5.90
CA TYR A 70 7.04 1.47 -5.32
C TYR A 70 7.00 -0.04 -5.20
N LEU A 71 7.51 -0.78 -6.19
CA LEU A 71 7.63 -2.24 -6.09
C LEU A 71 8.45 -2.67 -4.88
N ARG A 72 9.62 -2.05 -4.67
CA ARG A 72 10.45 -2.33 -3.49
C ARG A 72 9.75 -1.99 -2.19
N ALA A 73 9.08 -0.83 -2.13
CA ALA A 73 8.35 -0.42 -0.93
C ALA A 73 7.18 -1.36 -0.62
N LEU A 74 6.46 -1.82 -1.64
CA LEU A 74 5.40 -2.83 -1.50
C LEU A 74 5.97 -4.14 -0.96
N ASP A 75 7.09 -4.62 -1.51
CA ASP A 75 7.76 -5.82 -1.00
C ASP A 75 8.20 -5.67 0.47
N GLU A 76 8.82 -4.54 0.84
CA GLU A 76 9.23 -4.27 2.22
C GLU A 76 8.02 -4.19 3.16
N ALA A 77 6.94 -3.53 2.75
CA ALA A 77 5.70 -3.45 3.54
C ALA A 77 5.05 -4.83 3.71
N ILE A 78 4.96 -5.62 2.64
CA ILE A 78 4.41 -6.99 2.68
C ILE A 78 5.23 -7.86 3.64
N MET A 79 6.56 -7.79 3.59
CA MET A 79 7.44 -8.54 4.49
C MET A 79 7.27 -8.10 5.94
N LEU A 80 7.21 -6.79 6.19
CA LEU A 80 7.06 -6.24 7.54
C LEU A 80 5.74 -6.68 8.19
N ILE A 81 4.63 -6.65 7.44
CA ILE A 81 3.33 -7.05 7.96
C ILE A 81 3.22 -8.58 8.09
N SER A 82 3.75 -9.35 7.13
CA SER A 82 3.65 -10.82 7.15
C SER A 82 4.61 -11.49 8.14
N GLY A 83 5.66 -10.78 8.57
CA GLY A 83 6.65 -11.27 9.53
C GLY A 83 6.45 -10.78 10.97
N SER A 84 5.38 -10.03 11.24
CA SER A 84 5.01 -9.53 12.58
C SER A 84 4.05 -10.46 13.31
#